data_AF-A0A349UP46-F1
#
_entry.id   AF-A0A349UP46-F1
#
_cell.length_a   1.000
_cell.length_b   1.000
_cell.length_c   1.000
_cell.angle_alpha   90.00
_cell.angle_beta   90.00
_cell.angle_gamma   90.00
#
_symmetry.space_group_name_H-M   'P 1'
#
loop_
_entity.id
_entity.type
_entity.pdbx_description
1 polymer ?
#
loop_
_entity_poly.entity_id
_entity_poly.type
_entity_poly.pdbx_seq_one_letter_code
_entity_poly.pdbx_strand_id
1 'polypeptide(L)'
;MSDQMNNLKQDGNGVTVPEVDYFGKATDLVSSYDRLFVTLYSSLIGGTLLLLLYKQVSEWVGAFFLLALILFVFGVGHTLLHMIFHAKMLMAMEAMINGTDHVPNAVEGEEPTPKAYARMQRYTQRAHVGQLYYLLGGAFCGGVAVVIHFWDYAWRGMLVVAVLLGLLMAAAIAVRVWRRAKR
;
A
#
# COMPACT_ATOMS: atom_id res chain seq x y z
N MET A 1 23.55 3.72 14.42
CA MET A 1 23.42 3.01 13.12
C MET A 1 24.20 1.68 13.17
N SER A 2 24.20 0.99 14.31
CA SER A 2 25.05 -0.17 14.63
C SER A 2 24.30 -1.44 15.02
N ASP A 3 22.97 -1.38 15.18
CA ASP A 3 22.22 -2.50 15.77
C ASP A 3 21.57 -3.44 14.74
N GLN A 4 21.71 -3.17 13.43
CA GLN A 4 21.20 -4.05 12.37
C GLN A 4 22.14 -5.22 12.03
N MET A 5 23.35 -5.29 12.62
CA MET A 5 24.32 -6.36 12.33
C MET A 5 24.20 -7.61 13.23
N ASN A 6 23.32 -7.61 14.24
CA ASN A 6 23.18 -8.73 15.17
C ASN A 6 22.19 -9.83 14.74
N ASN A 7 21.53 -9.71 13.59
CA ASN A 7 20.51 -10.67 13.14
C ASN A 7 21.03 -11.65 12.08
N LEU A 8 22.35 -11.74 11.91
CA LEU A 8 22.99 -12.59 10.93
C LEU A 8 23.75 -13.71 11.65
N LYS A 9 23.35 -14.96 11.42
CA LYS A 9 24.08 -16.14 11.87
C LYS A 9 24.98 -16.58 10.72
N GLN A 10 26.28 -16.76 10.96
CA GLN A 10 27.13 -17.43 9.97
C GLN A 10 26.76 -18.91 9.92
N ASP A 11 26.49 -19.44 8.74
CA ASP A 11 26.48 -20.88 8.53
C ASP A 11 27.92 -21.44 8.66
N GLY A 12 28.04 -22.77 8.72
CA GLY A 12 29.34 -23.45 8.82
C GLY A 12 30.30 -23.21 7.65
N ASN A 13 29.87 -22.51 6.59
CA ASN A 13 30.64 -22.14 5.41
C ASN A 13 30.95 -20.63 5.33
N GLY A 14 30.62 -19.86 6.37
CA GLY A 14 30.93 -18.42 6.46
C GLY A 14 29.93 -17.50 5.77
N VAL A 15 28.78 -18.01 5.32
CA VAL A 15 27.70 -17.22 4.73
C VAL A 15 26.80 -16.68 5.84
N THR A 16 26.59 -15.36 5.87
CA THR A 16 25.68 -14.72 6.83
C THR A 16 24.22 -14.93 6.43
N VAL A 17 23.50 -15.74 7.22
CA VAL A 17 22.09 -16.08 7.02
C VAL A 17 21.23 -15.41 8.11
N PRO A 18 20.10 -14.76 7.78
CA PRO A 18 19.21 -14.20 8.80
C PRO A 18 18.54 -15.27 9.67
N GLU A 19 18.31 -14.98 10.95
CA GLU A 19 17.68 -15.94 11.88
C GLU A 19 16.30 -16.43 11.40
N VAL A 20 16.04 -17.74 11.54
CA VAL A 20 14.77 -18.39 11.14
C VAL A 20 13.56 -17.74 11.80
N ASP A 21 13.69 -17.32 13.07
CA ASP A 21 12.63 -16.61 13.80
C ASP A 21 12.35 -15.21 13.26
N TYR A 22 13.38 -14.54 12.72
CA TYR A 22 13.23 -13.24 12.05
C TYR A 22 12.47 -13.39 10.73
N PHE A 23 12.72 -14.48 10.00
CA PHE A 23 12.04 -14.79 8.75
C PHE A 23 10.56 -15.15 8.92
N GLY A 24 10.21 -15.92 9.95
CA GLY A 24 8.81 -16.20 10.27
C GLY A 24 8.03 -14.92 10.55
N LYS A 25 8.57 -14.04 11.42
CA LYS A 25 7.95 -12.75 11.74
C LYS A 25 7.84 -11.81 10.55
N ALA A 26 8.87 -11.75 9.69
CA ALA A 26 8.83 -10.92 8.48
C ALA A 26 7.77 -11.43 7.49
N THR A 27 7.62 -12.74 7.35
CA THR A 27 6.62 -13.36 6.47
C THR A 27 5.20 -13.11 6.97
N ASP A 28 4.96 -13.26 8.27
CA ASP A 28 3.67 -12.96 8.89
C ASP A 28 3.28 -11.49 8.73
N LEU A 29 4.25 -10.58 8.89
CA LEU A 29 4.04 -9.16 8.68
C LEU A 29 3.63 -8.86 7.24
N VAL A 30 4.36 -9.38 6.26
CA VAL A 30 4.04 -9.18 4.83
C VAL A 30 2.68 -9.79 4.48
N SER A 31 2.38 -11.00 4.96
CA SER A 31 1.08 -11.64 4.75
C SER A 31 -0.07 -10.80 5.34
N SER A 32 0.14 -10.22 6.52
CA SER A 32 -0.84 -9.33 7.17
C SER A 32 -1.07 -8.07 6.36
N TYR A 33 0.00 -7.46 5.82
CA TYR A 33 -0.09 -6.32 4.93
C TYR A 33 -0.87 -6.65 3.65
N ASP A 34 -0.55 -7.75 2.98
CA ASP A 34 -1.24 -8.13 1.74
C ASP A 34 -2.74 -8.39 1.97
N ARG A 35 -3.11 -9.06 3.08
CA ARG A 35 -4.52 -9.25 3.47
C ARG A 35 -5.23 -7.92 3.71
N LEU A 36 -4.55 -6.98 4.36
CA LEU A 36 -5.08 -5.63 4.59
C LEU A 36 -5.32 -4.91 3.27
N PHE A 37 -4.38 -4.96 2.33
CA PHE A 37 -4.54 -4.36 1.00
C PHE A 37 -5.70 -4.98 0.22
N VAL A 38 -5.83 -6.31 0.19
CA VAL A 38 -6.97 -6.96 -0.46
C VAL A 38 -8.28 -6.50 0.17
N THR A 39 -8.36 -6.48 1.50
CA THR A 39 -9.57 -6.04 2.21
C THR A 39 -9.90 -4.58 1.93
N LEU A 40 -8.90 -3.71 1.91
CA LEU A 40 -9.03 -2.29 1.57
C LEU A 40 -9.56 -2.13 0.15
N TYR A 41 -8.96 -2.79 -0.83
CA TYR A 41 -9.41 -2.74 -2.22
C TYR A 41 -10.83 -3.28 -2.41
N SER A 42 -11.15 -4.44 -1.82
CA SER A 42 -12.50 -5.00 -1.88
C SER A 42 -13.53 -4.06 -1.25
N SER A 43 -13.19 -3.41 -0.14
CA SER A 43 -14.06 -2.42 0.52
C SER A 43 -14.26 -1.18 -0.34
N LEU A 44 -13.21 -0.69 -1.00
CA LEU A 44 -13.29 0.45 -1.94
C LEU A 44 -14.12 0.11 -3.17
N ILE A 45 -13.96 -1.09 -3.74
CA ILE A 45 -14.79 -1.58 -4.85
C ILE A 45 -16.26 -1.66 -4.41
N GLY A 46 -16.54 -2.30 -3.28
CA GLY A 46 -17.89 -2.41 -2.73
C GLY A 46 -18.53 -1.06 -2.47
N GLY A 47 -17.80 -0.14 -1.83
CA GLY A 47 -18.26 1.23 -1.58
C GLY A 47 -18.52 2.01 -2.87
N THR A 48 -17.66 1.89 -3.88
CA THR A 48 -17.86 2.57 -5.17
C THR A 48 -19.06 2.01 -5.93
N LEU A 49 -19.23 0.69 -5.97
CA LEU A 49 -20.42 0.06 -6.59
C LEU A 49 -21.70 0.47 -5.87
N LEU A 50 -21.69 0.51 -4.54
CA LEU A 50 -22.86 0.88 -3.76
C LEU A 50 -23.24 2.35 -4.01
N LEU A 51 -22.27 3.25 -4.15
CA LEU A 51 -22.51 4.64 -4.55
C LEU A 51 -23.10 4.77 -5.97
N LEU A 52 -22.61 3.96 -6.92
CA LEU A 52 -23.14 3.93 -8.29
C LEU A 52 -24.58 3.39 -8.35
N LEU A 53 -24.92 2.42 -7.49
CA LEU A 53 -26.25 1.81 -7.47
C LEU A 53 -27.27 2.63 -6.67
N TYR A 54 -26.82 3.34 -5.61
CA TYR A 54 -27.72 4.04 -4.70
C TYR A 54 -28.26 5.36 -5.26
N LYS A 55 -27.51 6.03 -6.15
CA LYS A 55 -27.93 7.33 -6.71
C LYS A 55 -27.74 7.40 -8.21
N GLN A 56 -28.65 8.11 -8.86
CA GLN A 56 -28.41 8.63 -10.21
C GLN A 56 -27.23 9.60 -10.14
N VAL A 57 -26.09 9.15 -10.66
CA VAL A 57 -24.88 9.93 -10.82
C VAL A 57 -24.84 10.52 -12.23
N SER A 58 -24.30 11.73 -12.35
CA SER A 58 -24.03 12.31 -13.67
C SER A 58 -22.98 11.49 -14.42
N GLU A 59 -22.97 11.58 -15.75
CA GLU A 59 -22.06 10.82 -16.61
C GLU A 59 -20.59 11.01 -16.23
N TRP A 60 -20.19 12.23 -15.86
CA TRP A 60 -18.83 12.55 -15.41
C TRP A 60 -18.47 11.87 -14.08
N VAL A 61 -19.38 11.89 -13.10
CA VAL A 61 -19.18 11.20 -11.81
C VAL A 61 -19.09 9.69 -12.03
N GLY A 62 -19.95 9.15 -12.88
CA GLY A 62 -19.93 7.74 -13.28
C GLY A 62 -18.60 7.34 -13.93
N ALA A 63 -18.07 8.15 -14.85
CA ALA A 63 -16.80 7.89 -15.52
C ALA A 63 -15.61 7.85 -14.55
N PHE A 64 -15.55 8.79 -13.60
CA PHE A 64 -14.48 8.80 -12.59
C PHE A 64 -14.60 7.63 -11.59
N PHE A 65 -15.82 7.26 -11.18
CA PHE A 65 -16.02 6.06 -10.37
C PHE A 65 -15.69 4.77 -11.12
N LEU A 66 -15.98 4.70 -12.43
CA LEU A 66 -15.59 3.56 -13.25
C LEU A 66 -14.06 3.45 -13.38
N LEU A 67 -13.37 4.57 -13.61
CA LEU A 67 -11.91 4.62 -13.58
C LEU A 67 -11.34 4.17 -12.23
N ALA A 68 -11.92 4.64 -11.13
CA ALA A 68 -11.53 4.22 -9.78
C ALA A 68 -11.74 2.70 -9.59
N LEU A 69 -12.87 2.16 -10.02
CA LEU A 69 -13.15 0.72 -9.96
C LEU A 69 -12.13 -0.11 -10.72
N ILE A 70 -11.80 0.30 -11.96
CA ILE A 70 -10.79 -0.37 -12.77
C ILE A 70 -9.45 -0.38 -12.03
N LEU A 71 -9.03 0.77 -11.50
CA LEU A 71 -7.78 0.87 -10.75
C LEU A 71 -7.79 0.00 -9.49
N PHE A 72 -8.89 -0.05 -8.75
CA PHE A 72 -8.98 -0.92 -7.57
C PHE A 72 -8.93 -2.41 -7.92
N VAL A 73 -9.58 -2.84 -9.01
CA VAL A 73 -9.52 -4.23 -9.50
C VAL A 73 -8.09 -4.60 -9.91
N PHE A 74 -7.41 -3.73 -10.65
CA PHE A 74 -5.99 -3.93 -10.98
C PHE A 74 -5.10 -3.90 -9.73
N GLY A 75 -5.46 -3.12 -8.73
CA GLY A 75 -4.84 -3.09 -7.41
C GLY A 75 -4.88 -4.45 -6.71
N VAL A 76 -6.06 -5.09 -6.65
CA VAL A 76 -6.21 -6.46 -6.14
C VAL A 76 -5.30 -7.42 -6.91
N GLY A 77 -5.28 -7.33 -8.25
CA GLY A 77 -4.41 -8.14 -9.09
C GLY A 77 -2.92 -7.97 -8.74
N HIS A 78 -2.47 -6.75 -8.49
CA HIS A 78 -1.09 -6.48 -8.09
C HIS A 78 -0.77 -6.96 -6.67
N THR A 79 -1.72 -6.90 -5.74
CA THR A 79 -1.55 -7.49 -4.40
C THR A 79 -1.43 -9.02 -4.49
N LEU A 80 -2.22 -9.68 -5.34
CA LEU A 80 -2.07 -11.12 -5.58
C LEU A 80 -0.72 -11.48 -6.22
N LEU A 81 -0.27 -10.69 -7.20
CA LEU A 81 1.06 -10.86 -7.79
C LEU A 81 2.16 -10.66 -6.76
N HIS A 82 2.03 -9.67 -5.88
CA HIS A 82 2.95 -9.44 -4.77
C HIS A 82 3.06 -10.68 -3.88
N MET A 83 1.92 -11.25 -3.46
CA MET A 83 1.90 -12.49 -2.66
C MET A 83 2.59 -13.65 -3.37
N ILE A 84 2.32 -13.85 -4.68
CA ILE A 84 2.92 -14.94 -5.46
C ILE A 84 4.44 -14.77 -5.57
N PHE A 85 4.91 -13.58 -5.93
CA PHE A 85 6.35 -13.33 -6.09
C PHE A 85 7.08 -13.33 -4.75
N HIS A 86 6.43 -12.85 -3.69
CA HIS A 86 6.96 -12.90 -2.33
C HIS A 86 7.13 -14.34 -1.85
N ALA A 87 6.13 -15.20 -2.06
CA ALA A 87 6.24 -16.62 -1.73
C ALA A 87 7.40 -17.31 -2.48
N LYS A 88 7.56 -17.02 -3.78
CA LYS A 88 8.70 -17.55 -4.57
C LYS A 88 10.04 -17.00 -4.11
N MET A 89 10.09 -15.73 -3.71
CA MET A 89 11.29 -15.13 -3.12
C MET A 89 11.68 -15.83 -1.82
N LEU A 90 10.72 -16.15 -0.95
CA LEU A 90 10.96 -16.89 0.29
C LEU A 90 11.46 -18.31 0.02
N MET A 91 10.88 -19.03 -0.96
CA MET A 91 11.38 -20.36 -1.36
C MET A 91 12.81 -20.31 -1.90
N ALA A 92 13.14 -19.33 -2.75
CA ALA A 92 14.50 -19.16 -3.26
C ALA A 92 15.48 -18.82 -2.13
N MET A 93 15.03 -18.03 -1.15
CA MET A 93 15.84 -17.70 0.02
C MET A 93 16.07 -18.91 0.91
N GLU A 94 15.05 -19.71 1.21
CA GLU A 94 15.19 -20.98 1.94
C GLU A 94 16.18 -21.93 1.25
N ALA A 95 16.11 -22.02 -0.09
CA ALA A 95 17.07 -22.78 -0.87
C ALA A 95 18.51 -22.24 -0.72
N MET A 96 18.72 -20.92 -0.65
CA MET A 96 20.06 -20.35 -0.36
C MET A 96 20.54 -20.73 1.04
N ILE A 97 19.64 -20.76 2.03
CA ILE A 97 19.97 -21.13 3.42
C ILE A 97 20.38 -22.60 3.51
N ASN A 98 19.70 -23.47 2.78
CA ASN A 98 19.96 -24.91 2.76
C ASN A 98 21.11 -25.31 1.83
N GLY A 99 21.77 -24.36 1.15
CA GLY A 99 22.87 -24.63 0.23
C GLY A 99 22.44 -25.28 -1.09
N THR A 100 21.18 -25.12 -1.49
CA THR A 100 20.67 -25.67 -2.75
C THR A 100 21.06 -24.76 -3.92
N ASP A 101 21.83 -25.29 -4.87
CA ASP A 101 22.38 -24.51 -5.98
C ASP A 101 21.33 -24.06 -7.00
N HIS A 102 20.25 -24.82 -7.16
CA HIS A 102 19.22 -24.58 -8.17
C HIS A 102 17.81 -24.71 -7.59
N VAL A 103 16.89 -23.86 -8.09
CA VAL A 103 15.47 -23.92 -7.74
C VAL A 103 14.60 -24.09 -8.99
N PRO A 104 13.49 -24.85 -8.88
CA PRO A 104 12.60 -25.08 -10.00
C PRO A 104 11.89 -23.78 -10.41
N ASN A 105 11.97 -23.44 -11.68
CA ASN A 105 11.26 -22.34 -12.32
C ASN A 105 10.39 -22.89 -13.47
N ALA A 106 9.09 -22.57 -13.42
CA ALA A 106 8.10 -23.05 -14.39
C ALA A 106 8.35 -22.58 -15.84
N VAL A 107 9.14 -21.52 -16.05
CA VAL A 107 9.36 -20.91 -17.38
C VAL A 107 10.70 -21.32 -18.01
N GLU A 108 11.74 -21.51 -17.21
CA GLU A 108 13.12 -21.73 -17.70
C GLU A 108 13.75 -23.04 -17.19
N GLY A 109 13.01 -23.87 -16.45
CA GLY A 109 13.57 -25.08 -15.82
C GLY A 109 14.28 -24.76 -14.50
N GLU A 110 15.40 -25.40 -14.21
CA GLU A 110 16.20 -25.09 -13.03
C GLU A 110 16.99 -23.78 -13.22
N GLU A 111 16.84 -22.83 -12.31
CA GLU A 111 17.62 -21.58 -12.31
C GLU A 111 18.54 -21.53 -11.08
N PRO A 112 19.76 -20.97 -11.20
CA PRO A 112 20.62 -20.72 -10.05
C PRO A 112 19.91 -19.92 -8.96
N THR A 113 19.94 -20.45 -7.74
CA THR A 113 19.17 -19.92 -6.60
C THR A 113 19.39 -18.42 -6.32
N PRO A 114 20.63 -17.88 -6.36
CA PRO A 114 20.85 -16.44 -6.14
C PRO A 114 20.22 -15.57 -7.23
N LYS A 115 20.21 -16.05 -8.48
CA LYS A 115 19.64 -15.34 -9.62
C LYS A 115 18.11 -15.35 -9.55
N ALA A 116 17.53 -16.50 -9.16
CA ALA A 116 16.11 -16.65 -8.92
C ALA A 116 15.63 -15.70 -7.81
N TYR A 117 16.36 -15.64 -6.69
CA TYR A 117 16.07 -14.72 -5.58
C TYR A 117 16.08 -13.26 -6.02
N ALA A 118 17.16 -12.80 -6.65
CA ALA A 118 17.29 -11.39 -7.08
C ALA A 118 16.20 -10.98 -8.07
N ARG A 119 15.79 -11.90 -8.95
CA ARG A 119 14.71 -11.68 -9.91
C ARG A 119 13.35 -11.60 -9.21
N MET A 120 13.03 -12.54 -8.33
CA MET A 120 11.76 -12.53 -7.57
C MET A 120 11.67 -11.32 -6.65
N GLN A 121 12.78 -10.88 -6.06
CA GLN A 121 12.84 -9.65 -5.28
C GLN A 121 12.43 -8.42 -6.12
N ARG A 122 12.94 -8.29 -7.35
CA ARG A 122 12.56 -7.20 -8.27
C ARG A 122 11.08 -7.26 -8.65
N TYR A 123 10.55 -8.45 -8.93
CA TYR A 123 9.12 -8.60 -9.25
C TYR A 123 8.23 -8.26 -8.05
N THR A 124 8.61 -8.71 -6.86
CA THR A 124 7.93 -8.38 -5.60
C THR A 124 7.93 -6.88 -5.40
N GLN A 125 9.07 -6.20 -5.52
CA GLN A 125 9.15 -4.74 -5.37
C GLN A 125 8.29 -4.01 -6.41
N ARG A 126 8.30 -4.45 -7.68
CA ARG A 126 7.45 -3.85 -8.73
C ARG A 126 5.96 -4.05 -8.44
N ALA A 127 5.56 -5.24 -7.99
CA ALA A 127 4.18 -5.53 -7.60
C ALA A 127 3.75 -4.66 -6.41
N HIS A 128 4.64 -4.50 -5.41
CA HIS A 128 4.41 -3.64 -4.25
C HIS A 128 4.23 -2.16 -4.63
N VAL A 129 5.09 -1.65 -5.50
CA VAL A 129 4.98 -0.27 -6.00
C VAL A 129 3.72 -0.11 -6.86
N GLY A 130 3.41 -1.09 -7.71
CA GLY A 130 2.21 -1.15 -8.53
C GLY A 130 0.94 -1.04 -7.68
N GLN A 131 0.79 -1.88 -6.65
CA GLN A 131 -0.37 -1.80 -5.76
C GLN A 131 -0.49 -0.44 -5.04
N LEU A 132 0.59 0.30 -4.79
CA LEU A 132 0.45 1.64 -4.21
C LEU A 132 -0.03 2.66 -5.26
N TYR A 133 0.47 2.57 -6.49
CA TYR A 133 0.01 3.42 -7.59
C TYR A 133 -1.48 3.24 -7.90
N TYR A 134 -1.96 2.01 -7.94
CA TYR A 134 -3.38 1.72 -8.17
C TYR A 134 -4.27 2.22 -7.02
N LEU A 135 -3.79 2.12 -5.77
CA LEU A 135 -4.54 2.62 -4.61
C LEU A 135 -4.66 4.14 -4.67
N LEU A 136 -3.54 4.84 -4.87
CA LEU A 136 -3.50 6.30 -4.94
C LEU A 136 -4.28 6.83 -6.14
N GLY A 137 -4.11 6.22 -7.31
CA GLY A 137 -4.84 6.59 -8.52
C GLY A 137 -6.35 6.37 -8.37
N GLY A 138 -6.75 5.21 -7.85
CA GLY A 138 -8.15 4.90 -7.60
C GLY A 138 -8.77 5.81 -6.56
N ALA A 139 -8.06 6.09 -5.46
CA ALA A 139 -8.52 7.03 -4.43
C ALA A 139 -8.63 8.47 -4.97
N PHE A 140 -7.71 8.89 -5.85
CA PHE A 140 -7.79 10.18 -6.52
C PHE A 140 -9.02 10.26 -7.43
N CYS A 141 -9.23 9.29 -8.32
CA CYS A 141 -10.39 9.25 -9.20
C CYS A 141 -11.71 9.20 -8.41
N GLY A 142 -11.78 8.35 -7.38
CA GLY A 142 -12.94 8.25 -6.49
C GLY A 142 -13.19 9.55 -5.71
N GLY A 143 -12.13 10.19 -5.23
CA GLY A 143 -12.19 11.49 -4.56
C GLY A 143 -12.71 12.60 -5.46
N VAL A 144 -12.21 12.67 -6.70
CA VAL A 144 -12.71 13.61 -7.72
C VAL A 144 -14.19 13.35 -8.02
N ALA A 145 -14.61 12.09 -8.18
CA ALA A 145 -16.01 11.74 -8.38
C ALA A 145 -16.90 12.21 -7.22
N VAL A 146 -16.47 11.99 -5.97
CA VAL A 146 -17.16 12.47 -4.76
C VAL A 146 -17.24 14.00 -4.77
N VAL A 147 -16.14 14.69 -5.05
CA VAL A 147 -16.10 16.17 -5.08
C VAL A 147 -17.03 16.73 -6.15
N ILE A 148 -17.06 16.15 -7.36
CA ILE A 148 -17.97 16.57 -8.42
C ILE A 148 -19.42 16.26 -8.02
N HIS A 149 -19.68 15.07 -7.45
CA HIS A 149 -21.03 14.66 -7.04
C HIS A 149 -21.61 15.56 -5.94
N PHE A 150 -20.76 15.95 -4.98
CA PHE A 150 -21.14 16.82 -3.89
C PHE A 150 -20.74 18.27 -4.15
N TRP A 151 -20.48 18.71 -5.38
CA TRP A 151 -19.96 20.06 -5.66
C TRP A 151 -20.81 21.17 -5.03
N ASP A 152 -22.13 21.02 -5.06
CA ASP A 152 -23.09 21.94 -4.43
C ASP A 152 -23.10 21.90 -2.90
N TYR A 153 -22.52 20.86 -2.29
CA TYR A 153 -22.29 20.72 -0.85
C TYR A 153 -20.82 20.96 -0.47
N ALA A 154 -19.89 20.82 -1.40
CA ALA A 154 -18.45 20.93 -1.21
C ALA A 154 -18.05 22.36 -0.89
N TRP A 155 -18.67 23.36 -1.55
CA TRP A 155 -18.48 24.76 -1.17
C TRP A 155 -19.00 25.04 0.24
N ARG A 156 -20.10 24.41 0.66
CA ARG A 156 -20.65 24.55 2.02
C ARG A 156 -19.71 23.92 3.06
N GLY A 157 -19.15 22.75 2.75
CA GLY A 157 -18.16 22.08 3.60
C GLY A 157 -16.86 22.88 3.74
N MET A 158 -16.33 23.41 2.63
CA MET A 158 -15.15 24.29 2.66
C MET A 158 -15.42 25.58 3.44
N LEU A 159 -16.64 26.13 3.36
CA LEU A 159 -17.03 27.32 4.11
C LEU A 159 -17.07 27.03 5.62
N VAL A 160 -17.58 25.87 6.04
CA VAL A 160 -17.55 25.44 7.45
C VAL A 160 -16.11 25.27 7.96
N VAL A 161 -15.24 24.63 7.17
CA VAL A 161 -13.83 24.45 7.53
C VAL A 161 -13.10 25.80 7.60
N ALA A 162 -13.34 26.70 6.64
CA ALA A 162 -12.77 28.04 6.64
C ALA A 162 -13.21 28.88 7.85
N VAL A 163 -14.50 28.78 8.24
CA VAL A 163 -15.02 29.44 9.45
C VAL A 163 -14.36 28.90 10.71
N LEU A 164 -14.23 27.58 10.85
CA LEU A 164 -13.55 26.95 11.99
C LEU A 164 -12.08 27.38 12.09
N LEU A 165 -11.35 27.40 10.96
CA LEU A 165 -9.97 27.88 10.92
C LEU A 165 -9.88 29.37 11.25
N GLY A 166 -10.80 30.19 10.75
CA GLY A 166 -10.89 31.62 11.08
C GLY A 166 -11.11 31.87 12.58
N LEU A 167 -12.02 31.11 13.20
CA LEU A 167 -12.29 31.18 14.64
C LEU A 167 -11.08 30.75 15.47
N LEU A 168 -10.42 29.66 15.10
CA LEU A 168 -9.19 29.20 15.77
C LEU A 168 -8.07 30.24 15.66
N MET A 169 -7.92 30.85 14.48
CA MET A 169 -6.90 31.87 14.26
C MET A 169 -7.19 33.14 15.05
N ALA A 170 -8.46 33.57 15.10
CA ALA A 170 -8.91 34.69 15.93
C ALA A 170 -8.67 34.43 17.42
N ALA A 171 -8.98 33.22 17.91
CA ALA A 171 -8.70 32.82 19.29
C ALA A 171 -7.20 32.82 19.60
N ALA A 172 -6.36 32.32 18.68
CA ALA A 172 -4.91 32.35 18.83
C ALA A 172 -4.35 33.77 18.90
N ILE A 173 -4.86 34.68 18.06
CA ILE A 173 -4.49 36.11 18.08
C ILE A 173 -4.94 36.75 19.40
N ALA A 174 -6.18 36.51 19.83
CA ALA A 174 -6.72 37.04 21.09
C ALA A 174 -5.89 36.58 22.31
N VAL A 175 -5.53 35.30 22.37
CA VAL A 175 -4.63 34.76 23.41
C VAL A 175 -3.27 35.45 23.37
N ARG A 176 -2.72 35.68 22.18
CA ARG A 176 -1.42 36.35 22.00
C ARG A 176 -1.46 37.81 22.47
N VAL A 177 -2.53 38.54 22.16
CA VAL A 177 -2.73 39.94 22.60
C VAL A 177 -2.92 40.00 24.12
N TRP A 178 -3.75 39.13 24.69
CA TRP A 178 -3.97 39.08 26.14
C TRP A 178 -2.69 38.78 26.92
N ARG A 179 -1.86 37.85 26.43
CA ARG A 179 -0.55 37.56 27.03
C ARG A 179 0.42 38.73 26.96
N ARG A 180 0.32 39.60 25.95
CA ARG A 180 1.13 40.82 25.84
C ARG A 180 0.65 41.92 26.79
N ALA A 181 -0.66 42.06 26.98
CA ALA A 181 -1.23 43.06 27.88
C ALA A 181 -1.02 42.76 29.38
N LYS A 182 -0.70 41.51 29.74
CA LYS A 182 -0.36 41.09 31.11
C LYS A 182 1.14 41.15 31.45
N ARG A 183 2.00 41.52 30.49
CA ARG A 183 3.42 41.81 30.72
C ARG A 183 3.62 43.31 30.81
#